data_AF-A0AAU8DC88-F1
#
_entry.id   AF-A0AAU8DC88-F1
#
_cell.length_a   1.000
_cell.length_b   1.000
_cell.length_c   1.000
_cell.angle_alpha   90.00
_cell.angle_beta   90.00
_cell.angle_gamma   90.00
#
_symmetry.space_group_name_H-M   'P 1'
#
loop_
_entity.id
_entity.type
_entity.pdbx_description
1 polymer ?
#
loop_
_entity_poly.entity_id
_entity_poly.type
_entity_poly.pdbx_seq_one_letter_code
_entity_poly.pdbx_strand_id
1 'polypeptide(L)' 'MAKKPIETAPKDGSNVEVCWTDRDGQENQSIARYRSLERLKAAGGDWDEADAGWWTFIDSETQKKIVPHAWISGEDKD' A
#
# COMPACT_ATOMS: atom_id res chain seq x y z
N MET A 1 -15.50 4.93 9.10
CA MET A 1 -14.25 4.83 8.29
C MET A 1 -13.32 5.97 8.69
N ALA A 2 -12.18 5.66 9.31
CA ALA A 2 -11.26 6.69 9.82
C ALA A 2 -9.99 6.77 8.96
N LYS A 3 -9.64 7.99 8.51
CA LYS A 3 -8.34 8.26 7.87
C LYS A 3 -7.26 8.28 8.95
N LYS A 4 -6.34 7.32 8.89
CA LYS A 4 -5.22 7.18 9.82
C LYS A 4 -3.89 7.39 9.08
N PRO A 5 -2.81 7.78 9.78
CA PRO A 5 -1.48 7.88 9.19
C PRO A 5 -1.05 6.54 8.61
N ILE A 6 -0.45 6.52 7.42
CA ILE A 6 -0.03 5.28 6.75
C ILE A 6 0.90 4.40 7.60
N GLU A 7 1.65 5.01 8.53
CA GLU A 7 2.54 4.33 9.46
C GLU A 7 1.82 3.34 10.38
N THR A 8 0.53 3.59 10.63
CA THR A 8 -0.35 2.74 11.47
C THR A 8 -1.07 1.65 10.66
N ALA A 9 -0.89 1.62 9.34
CA ALA A 9 -1.56 0.66 8.49
C ALA A 9 -0.97 -0.75 8.65
N PRO A 10 -1.80 -1.81 8.55
CA PRO A 10 -1.34 -3.19 8.67
C PRO A 10 -0.39 -3.54 7.53
N LYS A 11 0.85 -3.93 7.89
CA LYS A 11 1.90 -4.37 6.97
C LYS A 11 1.98 -5.89 6.79
N ASP A 12 0.98 -6.61 7.30
CA ASP A 12 0.81 -8.07 7.15
C ASP A 12 0.48 -8.48 5.69
N GLY A 13 0.27 -7.49 4.82
CA GLY A 13 -0.17 -7.68 3.44
C GLY A 13 -1.64 -8.01 3.34
N SER A 14 -2.46 -7.46 4.25
CA SER A 14 -3.88 -7.25 3.99
C SER A 14 -4.05 -6.14 2.95
N ASN A 15 -5.17 -6.18 2.22
CA ASN A 15 -5.57 -5.09 1.35
C ASN A 15 -6.19 -3.98 2.21
N VAL A 16 -5.70 -2.76 2.04
CA VAL A 16 -6.23 -1.58 2.73
C VAL A 16 -6.43 -0.46 1.73
N GLU A 17 -7.44 0.36 1.99
CA GLU A 17 -7.67 1.56 1.19
C GLU A 17 -6.70 2.66 1.63
N VAL A 18 -6.01 3.28 0.67
CA VAL A 18 -4.98 4.29 0.93
C VAL A 18 -5.21 5.56 0.14
N CYS A 19 -4.85 6.70 0.74
CA CYS A 19 -4.76 7.98 0.08
C CYS A 19 -3.29 8.24 -0.29
N TRP A 20 -3.06 8.54 -1.56
CA TRP A 20 -1.74 8.80 -2.09
C TRP A 20 -1.80 9.92 -3.12
N THR A 21 -0.69 10.62 -3.30
CA THR A 21 -0.56 11.68 -4.30
C THR A 21 0.30 11.16 -5.44
N ASP A 22 -0.21 11.17 -6.68
CA ASP A 22 0.62 10.82 -7.85
C ASP A 22 1.61 11.97 -8.16
N ARG A 23 2.53 11.74 -9.09
CA ARG A 23 3.55 12.70 -9.53
C ARG A 23 2.97 14.03 -9.99
N ASP A 24 1.77 14.01 -10.55
CA ASP A 24 1.04 15.20 -10.99
C ASP A 24 0.39 15.99 -9.84
N GLY A 25 0.57 15.58 -8.57
CA GLY A 25 -0.02 16.25 -7.41
C GLY A 25 -1.49 15.90 -7.16
N GLN A 26 -2.05 14.95 -7.92
CA GLN A 26 -3.44 14.53 -7.77
C GLN A 26 -3.61 13.55 -6.61
N GLU A 27 -4.52 13.86 -5.67
CA GLU A 27 -4.93 12.93 -4.62
C GLU A 27 -5.75 11.80 -5.23
N ASN A 28 -5.29 10.57 -5.00
CA ASN A 28 -5.90 9.33 -5.47
C ASN A 28 -6.20 8.43 -4.27
N GLN A 29 -7.26 7.66 -4.40
CA GLN A 29 -7.68 6.66 -3.42
C GLN A 29 -7.70 5.30 -4.10
N SER A 30 -7.01 4.32 -3.51
CA SER A 30 -6.88 2.99 -4.12
C SER A 30 -6.69 1.91 -3.08
N ILE A 31 -6.99 0.66 -3.44
CA ILE A 31 -6.71 -0.50 -2.59
C ILE A 31 -5.25 -0.91 -2.78
N ALA A 32 -4.45 -0.75 -1.73
CA ALA A 32 -3.04 -1.10 -1.71
C ALA A 32 -2.75 -2.23 -0.73
N ARG A 33 -1.66 -2.94 -1.03
CA ARG A 33 -1.12 -4.02 -0.21
C ARG A 33 0.33 -3.73 0.11
N TYR A 34 0.71 -3.80 1.38
CA TYR A 34 2.11 -3.69 1.76
C TYR A 34 2.86 -4.98 1.42
N ARG A 35 4.00 -4.83 0.76
CA ARG A 35 4.94 -5.92 0.48
C ARG A 35 6.19 -5.70 1.32
N SER A 36 6.40 -6.60 2.28
CA SER A 36 7.61 -6.62 3.12
C SER A 36 8.74 -7.33 2.37
N LEU A 37 9.97 -6.81 2.49
CA LEU A 37 11.16 -7.42 1.87
C LEU A 37 11.34 -8.88 2.28
N GLU A 38 11.12 -9.20 3.55
CA GLU A 38 11.21 -10.58 4.06
C GLU A 38 10.32 -11.54 3.30
N ARG A 39 9.08 -11.12 2.99
CA ARG A 39 8.10 -11.95 2.27
C ARG A 39 8.47 -12.10 0.80
N LEU A 40 9.01 -11.04 0.19
CA LEU A 40 9.51 -11.06 -1.18
C LEU A 40 10.70 -12.01 -1.31
N LYS A 41 11.68 -11.90 -0.42
CA LYS A 41 12.82 -12.82 -0.35
C LYS A 41 12.38 -14.27 -0.12
N ALA A 42 11.37 -14.50 0.73
CA ALA A 42 10.81 -15.82 0.96
C ALA A 42 10.11 -16.43 -0.27
N ALA A 43 9.56 -15.61 -1.17
CA ALA A 43 8.95 -16.06 -2.43
C ALA A 43 9.99 -16.50 -3.48
N GLY A 44 11.27 -16.19 -3.25
CA GLY A 44 12.34 -16.36 -4.24
C GLY A 44 12.32 -15.26 -5.29
N GLY A 45 13.52 -14.91 -5.79
CA GLY A 45 13.73 -13.84 -6.76
C GLY A 45 14.78 -12.83 -6.32
N ASP A 46 15.12 -11.93 -7.23
CA ASP A 46 16.04 -10.81 -7.03
C ASP A 46 15.23 -9.62 -6.51
N TRP A 47 14.96 -9.61 -5.19
CA TRP A 47 14.15 -8.58 -4.54
C TRP A 47 15.00 -7.74 -3.59
N ASP A 48 14.89 -6.42 -3.72
CA ASP A 48 15.64 -5.44 -2.92
C ASP A 48 14.72 -4.56 -2.07
N GLU A 49 15.32 -3.73 -1.21
CA GLU A 49 14.60 -2.74 -0.40
C GLU A 49 13.76 -1.78 -1.25
N ALA A 50 14.13 -1.59 -2.52
CA ALA A 50 13.37 -0.82 -3.50
C ALA A 50 12.01 -1.47 -3.86
N ASP A 51 11.84 -2.78 -3.68
CA ASP A 51 10.59 -3.48 -3.95
C ASP A 51 9.65 -3.49 -2.74
N ALA A 52 10.20 -3.29 -1.54
CA ALA A 52 9.40 -3.20 -0.32
C ALA A 52 8.60 -1.88 -0.29
N GLY A 53 7.32 -1.97 0.07
CA GLY A 53 6.44 -0.80 0.16
C GLY A 53 4.99 -1.09 -0.18
N TRP A 54 4.23 -0.02 -0.42
CA TRP A 54 2.83 -0.09 -0.78
C TRP A 54 2.67 -0.26 -2.28
N TRP A 55 1.90 -1.26 -2.69
CA TRP A 55 1.60 -1.55 -4.08
C TRP A 55 0.10 -1.53 -4.29
N THR A 56 -0.36 -0.81 -5.31
CA THR A 56 -1.76 -0.78 -5.74
C THR A 56 -1.87 -1.30 -7.16
N PHE A 57 -3.02 -1.86 -7.49
CA PHE A 57 -3.40 -2.09 -8.88
C PHE A 57 -3.83 -0.75 -9.50
N ILE A 58 -3.21 -0.38 -10.62
CA ILE A 58 -3.63 0.78 -11.44
C ILE A 58 -4.55 0.35 -12.58
N ASP A 59 -4.57 -0.95 -12.84
CA ASP A 59 -5.41 -1.65 -13.80
C ASP A 59 -5.59 -3.11 -13.29
N SER A 60 -6.48 -3.88 -13.92
CA SER A 60 -6.76 -5.29 -13.59
C SER A 60 -5.54 -6.20 -13.46
N GLU A 61 -4.46 -5.94 -14.22
CA GLU A 61 -3.25 -6.76 -14.20
C GLU A 61 -1.99 -6.01 -13.74
N THR A 62 -1.99 -4.68 -13.80
CA THR A 62 -0.79 -3.88 -13.56
C THR A 62 -0.74 -3.33 -12.14
N GLN A 63 0.34 -3.63 -11.42
CA GLN A 63 0.62 -3.05 -10.09
C GLN A 63 1.69 -1.97 -10.16
N LYS A 64 1.47 -0.89 -9.40
CA LYS A 64 2.40 0.24 -9.25
C LYS A 64 2.75 0.42 -7.77
N LYS A 65 4.03 0.63 -7.48
CA LYS A 65 4.49 1.06 -6.16
C LYS A 65 4.06 2.52 -5.94
N ILE A 66 3.42 2.78 -4.81
CA ILE A 66 2.94 4.10 -4.42
C ILE A 66 3.50 4.48 -3.05
N VAL A 67 3.48 5.78 -2.76
CA VAL A 67 3.83 6.33 -1.45
C VAL A 67 2.58 6.99 -0.87
N PRO A 68 1.66 6.20 -0.27
CA PRO A 68 0.51 6.74 0.41
C PRO A 68 0.93 7.49 1.67
N HIS A 69 0.20 8.56 1.97
CA HIS A 69 0.39 9.35 3.18
C HIS A 69 -0.64 9.00 4.26
N ALA A 70 -1.76 8.37 3.88
CA ALA A 70 -2.79 7.92 4.81
C ALA A 70 -3.47 6.64 4.34
N TRP A 71 -4.15 5.96 5.26
CA TRP A 71 -5.00 4.82 4.97
C TRP A 71 -6.37 4.98 5.62
N ILE A 72 -7.38 4.35 5.05
CA ILE A 72 -8.74 4.34 5.55
C ILE A 72 -8.94 3.03 6.31
N SER A 73 -8.97 3.13 7.64
CA SER A 73 -9.26 1.96 8.47
C SER A 73 -10.75 1.69 8.42
N GLY A 74 -11.12 0.49 7.96
CA GLY A 74 -12.49 -0.03 8.02
C GLY A 74 -13.00 -0.24 9.45
N GLU A 75 -12.15 -0.06 10.46
CA GLU A 75 -12.56 0.03 11.87
C GLU A 75 -13.25 1.37 12.14
N ASP A 76 -14.56 1.35 11.98
CA ASP A 76 -15.47 2.07 12.86
C ASP A 76 -15.83 1.08 13.98
N LYS A 77 -15.01 1.00 15.02
CA LYS A 77 -15.43 0.35 16.26
C LYS A 77 -15.76 1.45 17.24
N ASP A 78 -17.05 1.79 17.27
CA ASP A 78 -17.76 2.38 18.40
C ASP A 78 -17.43 1.63 19.71
#